data_AF-A0A2D0JUB8-F1
#
_entry.id   AF-A0A2D0JUB8-F1
#
_cell.length_a   1.000
_cell.length_b   1.000
_cell.length_c   1.000
_cell.angle_alpha   90.00
_cell.angle_beta   90.00
_cell.angle_gamma   90.00
#
_symmetry.space_group_name_H-M   'P 1'
#
loop_
_entity.id
_entity.type
_entity.pdbx_description
1 polymer ?
#
loop_
_entity_poly.entity_id
_entity_poly.type
_entity_poly.pdbx_seq_one_letter_code
_entity_poly.pdbx_strand_id
1 'polypeptide(L)'
;MSKYKTKKYDQKIFDYLDILDKRFSLGFIAITLMVVLIFDKKIAKVLFIIWPVYSLIYIRMFRKFSNQLKGKGMRELTNSWGNSHPFYQFSKLCVFLSVIGFIIFLLFFLSHIITGEST
;
A
#
# COMPACT_ATOMS: atom_id res chain seq x y z
N MET A 1 37.74 -6.21 -11.54
CA MET A 1 36.82 -5.16 -12.05
C MET A 1 35.31 -5.43 -11.80
N SER A 2 34.88 -6.60 -11.31
CA SER A 2 33.44 -6.94 -11.17
C SER A 2 32.75 -6.44 -9.88
N LYS A 3 33.44 -6.34 -8.73
CA LYS A 3 32.84 -5.92 -7.45
C LYS A 3 32.26 -4.49 -7.45
N TYR A 4 32.84 -3.56 -8.21
CA TYR A 4 32.41 -2.16 -8.25
C TYR A 4 31.14 -1.94 -9.10
N LYS A 5 30.94 -2.76 -10.15
CA LYS A 5 29.76 -2.68 -11.03
C LYS A 5 28.50 -3.20 -10.33
N THR A 6 28.63 -4.27 -9.53
CA THR A 6 27.54 -4.77 -8.68
C THR A 6 27.10 -3.68 -7.71
N LYS A 7 28.03 -3.14 -6.92
CA LYS A 7 27.76 -2.08 -5.91
C LYS A 7 26.96 -0.89 -6.48
N LYS A 8 27.28 -0.43 -7.70
CA LYS A 8 26.61 0.70 -8.37
C LYS A 8 25.20 0.36 -8.89
N TYR A 9 24.97 -0.90 -9.31
CA TYR A 9 23.66 -1.37 -9.77
C TYR A 9 22.73 -1.73 -8.61
N ASP A 10 23.32 -2.12 -7.48
CA ASP A 10 22.63 -2.44 -6.24
C ASP A 10 22.14 -1.18 -5.53
N GLN A 11 22.95 -0.11 -5.57
CA GLN A 11 22.52 1.24 -5.19
C GLN A 11 21.28 1.69 -5.97
N LYS A 12 21.24 1.42 -7.29
CA LYS A 12 20.08 1.83 -8.12
C LYS A 12 18.77 1.19 -7.67
N ILE A 13 18.76 -0.10 -7.32
CA ILE A 13 17.53 -0.78 -6.87
C ILE A 13 17.08 -0.22 -5.51
N PHE A 14 18.04 0.09 -4.65
CA PHE A 14 17.77 0.77 -3.38
C PHE A 14 17.19 2.17 -3.60
N ASP A 15 17.81 2.97 -4.48
CA ASP A 15 17.33 4.31 -4.82
C ASP A 15 15.91 4.25 -5.40
N TYR A 16 15.60 3.24 -6.22
CA TYR A 16 14.24 3.03 -6.73
C TYR A 16 13.23 2.67 -5.62
N LEU A 17 13.62 1.86 -4.64
CA LEU A 17 12.79 1.53 -3.48
C LEU A 17 12.54 2.77 -2.60
N ASP A 18 13.57 3.57 -2.34
CA ASP A 18 13.46 4.80 -1.55
C ASP A 18 12.60 5.85 -2.27
N ILE A 19 12.77 6.03 -3.59
CA ILE A 19 11.93 6.90 -4.40
C ILE A 19 10.47 6.39 -4.41
N LEU A 20 10.27 5.08 -4.54
CA LEU A 20 8.94 4.48 -4.47
C LEU A 20 8.30 4.79 -3.11
N ASP A 21 9.00 4.55 -2.01
CA ASP A 21 8.48 4.76 -0.66
C ASP A 21 8.12 6.23 -0.41
N LYS A 22 9.00 7.16 -0.81
CA LYS A 22 8.75 8.60 -0.72
C LYS A 22 7.56 9.04 -1.56
N ARG A 23 7.46 8.59 -2.82
CA ARG A 23 6.33 8.96 -3.70
C ARG A 23 5.01 8.41 -3.18
N PHE A 24 4.99 7.17 -2.71
CA PHE A 24 3.78 6.55 -2.20
C PHE A 24 3.36 7.12 -0.84
N SER A 25 4.30 7.43 0.05
CA SER A 25 3.98 8.11 1.31
C SER A 25 3.46 9.53 1.08
N LEU A 26 4.07 10.30 0.17
CA LEU A 26 3.55 11.61 -0.26
C LEU A 26 2.14 11.50 -0.86
N GLY A 27 1.90 10.51 -1.73
CA GLY A 27 0.58 10.25 -2.28
C GLY A 27 -0.44 9.92 -1.18
N PHE A 28 -0.05 9.11 -0.20
CA PHE A 28 -0.91 8.77 0.93
C PHE A 28 -1.27 10.00 1.78
N ILE A 29 -0.29 10.86 2.08
CA ILE A 29 -0.50 12.10 2.82
C ILE A 29 -1.38 13.06 2.02
N ALA A 30 -1.13 13.23 0.72
CA ALA A 30 -1.93 14.11 -0.13
C ALA A 30 -3.40 13.67 -0.21
N ILE A 31 -3.63 12.36 -0.36
CA ILE A 31 -4.97 11.77 -0.31
C ILE A 31 -5.62 12.03 1.05
N THR A 32 -4.89 11.86 2.15
CA THR A 32 -5.41 12.11 3.51
C THR A 32 -5.75 13.57 3.74
N LEU A 33 -4.88 14.51 3.31
CA LEU A 33 -5.08 15.94 3.48
C LEU A 33 -6.27 16.47 2.68
N MET A 34 -6.47 16.00 1.44
CA MET A 34 -7.67 16.36 0.66
C MET A 34 -8.95 16.05 1.43
N VAL A 35 -8.96 14.98 2.21
CA VAL A 35 -10.17 14.47 2.86
C VAL A 35 -10.47 15.27 4.11
N VAL A 36 -9.44 15.52 4.91
CA VAL A 36 -9.53 16.35 6.11
C VAL A 36 -9.97 17.77 5.74
N LEU A 37 -9.56 18.28 4.57
CA LEU A 37 -9.92 19.62 4.13
C LEU A 37 -11.31 19.73 3.51
N ILE A 38 -11.78 18.71 2.79
CA ILE A 38 -13.04 18.82 2.04
C ILE A 38 -14.26 18.33 2.85
N PHE A 39 -14.08 17.47 3.87
CA PHE A 39 -15.14 17.00 4.79
C PHE A 39 -16.46 16.52 4.12
N ASP A 40 -16.42 16.09 2.85
CA ASP A 40 -17.59 15.61 2.13
C ASP A 40 -17.73 14.08 2.27
N LYS A 41 -18.92 13.62 2.66
CA LYS A 41 -19.31 12.21 2.73
C LYS A 41 -19.13 11.49 1.39
N LYS A 42 -19.25 12.19 0.25
CA LYS A 42 -19.03 11.61 -1.08
C LYS A 42 -17.54 11.29 -1.31
N ILE A 43 -16.64 12.13 -0.81
CA ILE A 43 -15.18 11.94 -0.95
C ILE A 43 -14.69 10.81 -0.04
N ALA A 44 -15.28 10.65 1.15
CA ALA A 44 -14.99 9.52 2.02
C ALA A 44 -15.25 8.15 1.35
N LYS A 45 -16.29 8.04 0.51
CA LYS A 45 -16.55 6.82 -0.27
C LYS A 45 -15.47 6.56 -1.33
N VAL A 46 -15.02 7.61 -2.01
CA VAL A 46 -13.98 7.52 -3.03
C VAL A 46 -12.65 7.06 -2.42
N LEU A 47 -12.31 7.52 -1.22
CA LEU A 47 -11.13 7.04 -0.50
C LEU A 47 -11.16 5.57 -0.15
N PHE A 48 -12.34 5.09 0.26
CA PHE A 48 -12.52 3.69 0.63
C PHE A 48 -12.18 2.75 -0.53
N ILE A 49 -12.17 3.29 -1.75
CA ILE A 49 -11.73 2.61 -2.97
C ILE A 49 -10.28 2.95 -3.31
N ILE A 50 -9.90 4.23 -3.29
CA ILE A 50 -8.57 4.69 -3.72
C ILE A 50 -7.46 4.19 -2.80
N TRP A 51 -7.62 4.26 -1.47
CA TRP A 51 -6.58 3.82 -0.52
C TRP A 51 -6.19 2.35 -0.69
N PRO A 52 -7.11 1.38 -0.65
CA PRO A 52 -6.73 -0.02 -0.84
C PRO A 52 -6.14 -0.29 -2.22
N VAL A 53 -6.63 0.36 -3.28
CA VAL A 53 -6.05 0.23 -4.63
C VAL A 53 -4.61 0.75 -4.64
N TYR A 54 -4.37 1.92 -4.06
CA TYR A 54 -3.04 2.52 -3.98
C TYR A 54 -2.07 1.68 -3.14
N SER A 55 -2.53 1.18 -1.99
CA SER A 55 -1.78 0.25 -1.14
C SER A 55 -1.47 -1.08 -1.83
N LEU A 56 -2.39 -1.62 -2.63
CA LEU A 56 -2.16 -2.84 -3.42
C LEU A 56 -1.07 -2.64 -4.48
N ILE A 57 -1.09 -1.50 -5.18
CA ILE A 57 -0.05 -1.15 -6.17
C ILE A 57 1.32 -1.05 -5.48
N TYR A 58 1.38 -0.36 -4.35
CA TYR A 58 2.61 -0.26 -3.55
C TYR A 58 3.13 -1.65 -3.14
N ILE A 59 2.28 -2.48 -2.54
CA ILE A 59 2.64 -3.84 -2.09
C ILE A 59 3.19 -4.69 -3.25
N ARG A 60 2.57 -4.62 -4.43
CA ARG A 60 3.02 -5.36 -5.62
C ARG A 60 4.40 -4.90 -6.07
N MET A 61 4.62 -3.60 -6.18
CA MET A 61 5.92 -3.06 -6.58
C MET A 61 7.00 -3.33 -5.53
N PHE A 62 6.70 -3.09 -4.26
CA PHE A 62 7.60 -3.37 -3.14
C PHE A 62 8.06 -4.83 -3.14
N ARG A 63 7.13 -5.79 -3.27
CA ARG A 63 7.47 -7.22 -3.37
C ARG A 63 8.34 -7.53 -4.59
N LYS A 64 8.04 -6.93 -5.74
CA LYS A 64 8.83 -7.14 -6.96
C LYS A 64 10.28 -6.71 -6.76
N PHE A 65 10.50 -5.52 -6.19
CA PHE A 65 11.85 -5.01 -5.92
C PHE A 65 12.55 -5.76 -4.78
N SER A 66 11.84 -6.09 -3.70
CA SER A 66 12.37 -6.87 -2.57
C SER A 66 12.80 -8.29 -3.01
N ASN A 67 12.02 -8.95 -3.89
CA ASN A 67 12.41 -10.24 -4.46
C ASN A 67 13.63 -10.15 -5.38
N GLN A 68 13.79 -9.05 -6.12
CA GLN A 68 15.00 -8.81 -6.92
C GLN A 68 16.24 -8.64 -6.04
N LEU A 69 16.12 -7.99 -4.87
CA LEU A 69 17.21 -7.90 -3.88
C LEU A 69 17.57 -9.27 -3.31
N LYS A 70 16.55 -10.09 -2.99
CA LYS A 70 16.76 -11.46 -2.49
C LYS A 70 17.47 -12.35 -3.51
N GLY A 71 17.07 -12.28 -4.79
CA GLY A 71 17.69 -13.04 -5.88
C GLY A 71 19.16 -12.68 -6.14
N LYS A 72 19.60 -11.50 -5.70
CA LYS A 72 21.00 -11.04 -5.81
C LYS A 72 21.84 -11.31 -4.55
N GLY A 73 21.29 -11.98 -3.54
CA GLY A 73 22.04 -12.33 -2.32
C GLY A 73 22.21 -11.19 -1.31
N MET A 74 21.44 -10.10 -1.42
CA MET A 74 21.57 -8.92 -0.56
C MET A 74 20.79 -9.06 0.76
N ARG A 75 21.24 -9.98 1.62
CA ARG A 75 20.52 -10.34 2.86
C ARG A 75 20.26 -9.17 3.80
N GLU A 76 21.23 -8.30 4.03
CA GLU A 76 21.08 -7.15 4.94
C GLU A 76 20.01 -6.16 4.46
N LEU A 77 20.02 -5.82 3.17
CA LEU A 77 19.04 -4.91 2.55
C LEU A 77 17.65 -5.56 2.44
N THR A 78 17.60 -6.88 2.26
CA THR A 78 16.32 -7.62 2.26
C THR A 78 15.71 -7.67 3.67
N ASN A 79 16.54 -7.63 4.72
CA ASN A 79 16.06 -7.56 6.11
C ASN A 79 15.50 -6.18 6.46
N SER A 80 16.06 -5.09 5.92
CA SER A 80 15.53 -3.72 6.12
C SER A 80 14.31 -3.40 5.25
N TRP A 81 14.35 -3.80 3.97
CA TRP A 81 13.25 -3.66 2.99
C TRP A 81 12.41 -4.94 2.89
N GLY A 82 12.25 -5.61 4.02
CA GLY A 82 11.57 -6.89 4.14
C GLY A 82 10.11 -6.76 4.56
N ASN A 83 9.54 -7.86 5.04
CA ASN A 83 8.16 -7.89 5.52
C ASN A 83 7.90 -6.92 6.68
N SER A 84 8.92 -6.55 7.45
CA SER A 84 8.84 -5.64 8.61
C SER A 84 8.87 -4.15 8.25
N HIS A 85 9.04 -3.78 6.97
CA HIS A 85 9.12 -2.36 6.59
C HIS A 85 7.85 -1.60 7.01
N PRO A 86 7.95 -0.49 7.77
CA PRO A 86 6.80 0.17 8.41
C PRO A 86 5.69 0.55 7.42
N PHE A 87 6.05 1.20 6.30
CA PHE A 87 5.07 1.65 5.31
C PHE A 87 4.42 0.49 4.53
N TYR A 88 5.12 -0.64 4.43
CA TYR A 88 4.59 -1.86 3.84
C TYR A 88 3.62 -2.57 4.79
N GLN A 89 3.89 -2.57 6.10
CA GLN A 89 2.94 -3.05 7.11
C GLN A 89 1.68 -2.18 7.15
N PHE A 90 1.86 -0.86 7.13
CA PHE A 90 0.74 0.09 7.07
C PHE A 90 -0.11 -0.11 5.80
N SER A 91 0.52 -0.29 4.63
CA SER A 91 -0.20 -0.59 3.39
C SER A 91 -1.02 -1.89 3.47
N LYS A 92 -0.51 -2.94 4.14
CA LYS A 92 -1.27 -4.17 4.37
C LYS A 92 -2.47 -3.93 5.28
N LEU A 93 -2.29 -3.15 6.35
CA LEU A 93 -3.36 -2.78 7.27
C LEU A 93 -4.47 -2.02 6.54
N CYS A 94 -4.14 -1.07 5.67
CA CYS A 94 -5.12 -0.34 4.87
C CYS A 94 -5.96 -1.27 3.98
N VAL A 95 -5.33 -2.24 3.32
CA VAL A 95 -6.05 -3.25 2.53
C VAL A 95 -6.95 -4.10 3.43
N PHE A 96 -6.44 -4.55 4.58
CA PHE A 96 -7.20 -5.37 5.52
C PHE A 96 -8.45 -4.65 6.06
N LEU A 97 -8.31 -3.39 6.48
CA LEU A 97 -9.42 -2.56 6.95
C LEU A 97 -10.47 -2.34 5.85
N SER A 98 -10.03 -2.17 4.60
CA SER A 98 -10.94 -2.01 3.46
C SER A 98 -11.75 -3.28 3.20
N VAL A 99 -11.13 -4.46 3.34
CA VAL A 99 -11.83 -5.76 3.22
C VAL A 99 -12.84 -5.94 4.35
N ILE A 100 -12.47 -5.62 5.60
CA ILE A 100 -13.40 -5.69 6.74
C ILE A 100 -14.60 -4.79 6.52
N GLY A 101 -14.37 -3.52 6.15
CA GLY A 101 -15.48 -2.60 5.91
C GLY A 101 -16.37 -3.03 4.74
N PHE A 102 -15.80 -3.66 3.71
CA PHE A 102 -16.59 -4.25 2.63
C PHE A 102 -17.46 -5.42 3.11
N ILE A 103 -16.93 -6.31 3.96
CA ILE A 103 -17.70 -7.41 4.55
C ILE A 103 -18.84 -6.87 5.42
N ILE A 104 -18.57 -5.85 6.26
CA ILE A 104 -19.59 -5.21 7.10
C ILE A 104 -20.69 -4.58 6.22
N PHE A 105 -20.30 -3.87 5.17
CA PHE A 105 -21.26 -3.30 4.21
C PHE A 105 -22.13 -4.38 3.56
N LEU A 106 -21.52 -5.49 3.15
CA LEU A 106 -22.23 -6.62 2.54
C LEU A 106 -23.21 -7.27 3.52
N LEU A 107 -22.81 -7.49 4.77
CA LEU A 107 -23.67 -8.01 5.84
C LEU A 107 -24.85 -7.09 6.13
N PHE A 108 -24.61 -5.77 6.20
CA PHE A 108 -25.66 -4.78 6.41
C PHE A 108 -26.65 -4.76 5.24
N PHE A 109 -26.14 -4.80 4.00
CA PHE A 109 -26.96 -4.85 2.80
C PHE A 109 -27.79 -6.13 2.72
N LEU A 110 -27.21 -7.29 3.03
CA LEU A 110 -27.92 -8.56 3.12
C LEU A 110 -29.00 -8.54 4.20
N SER A 111 -28.67 -8.03 5.39
CA SER A 111 -29.65 -7.88 6.48
C SER A 111 -30.83 -7.03 6.02
N HIS A 112 -30.57 -5.89 5.39
CA HIS A 112 -31.59 -4.97 4.89
C HIS A 112 -32.48 -5.60 3.79
N ILE A 113 -31.90 -6.40 2.88
CA ILE A 113 -32.67 -7.16 1.89
C ILE A 113 -33.58 -8.19 2.58
N ILE A 114 -33.07 -8.88 3.59
CA ILE A 114 -33.81 -9.94 4.30
C ILE A 114 -34.93 -9.35 5.17
N THR A 115 -34.72 -8.19 5.82
CA THR A 115 -35.75 -7.52 6.63
C THR A 115 -36.77 -6.71 5.83
N GLY A 116 -36.56 -6.49 4.52
CA GLY A 116 -37.58 -5.94 3.62
C GLY A 116 -37.99 -4.49 3.88
N GLU A 117 -37.20 -3.70 4.62
CA GLU A 117 -37.45 -2.26 4.71
C GLU A 117 -37.16 -1.62 3.35
N SER A 118 -38.23 -1.18 2.69
CA SER A 118 -38.20 -0.47 1.43
C SER A 118 -38.34 1.02 1.74
N THR A 119 -37.24 1.76 1.62
CA THR A 119 -37.26 3.24 1.59
C THR A 119 -36.70 3.72 0.27
#